data_AF-A0A544TNP4-F1
#
_entry.id   AF-A0A544TNP4-F1
#
_cell.length_a   1.000
_cell.length_b   1.000
_cell.length_c   1.000
_cell.angle_alpha   90.00
_cell.angle_beta   90.00
_cell.angle_gamma   90.00
#
_symmetry.space_group_name_H-M   'P 1'
#
loop_
_entity.id
_entity.type
_entity.pdbx_description
1 polymer ?
#
loop_
_entity_poly.entity_id
_entity_poly.type
_entity_poly.pdbx_seq_one_letter_code
_entity_poly.pdbx_strand_id
1 'polypeptide(L)' 'MSNLKNGPENGSMATNMEEVKLLGKQMEKLRDQNELKKDHRAADPAQFEGAPTVKQREND' A
#
# COMPACT_ATOMS: atom_id res chain seq x y z
N MET A 1 0.99 -17.53 -17.01
CA MET A 1 1.22 -16.42 -16.07
C MET A 1 0.33 -16.66 -14.85
N SER A 2 0.91 -17.22 -13.80
CA SER A 2 0.19 -17.90 -12.71
C SER A 2 0.00 -17.00 -11.47
N ASN A 3 -1.25 -16.93 -11.01
CA ASN A 3 -1.69 -16.78 -9.61
C ASN A 3 -1.39 -15.48 -8.86
N LEU A 4 -1.96 -14.35 -9.31
CA LEU A 4 -2.13 -13.15 -8.46
C LEU A 4 -3.62 -12.78 -8.30
N LYS A 5 -4.45 -13.77 -7.96
CA LYS A 5 -5.82 -13.55 -7.52
C LYS A 5 -5.87 -14.00 -6.05
N ASN A 6 -6.41 -13.16 -5.16
CA ASN A 6 -6.65 -13.39 -3.72
C ASN A 6 -5.58 -12.81 -2.76
N GLY A 7 -5.10 -11.60 -3.01
CA GLY A 7 -4.61 -10.75 -1.91
C GLY A 7 -5.81 -10.15 -1.14
N PRO A 8 -5.64 -9.76 0.15
CA PRO A 8 -6.70 -9.06 0.87
C PRO A 8 -7.09 -7.77 0.12
N GLU A 9 -8.38 -7.44 0.10
CA GLU A 9 -8.85 -6.18 -0.49
C GLU A 9 -8.25 -5.01 0.30
N ASN A 10 -7.58 -4.08 -0.41
CA ASN A 10 -6.99 -2.91 0.22
C ASN A 10 -8.12 -1.98 0.71
N GLY A 11 -7.99 -1.45 1.94
CA GLY A 11 -8.93 -0.50 2.52
C GLY A 11 -9.94 -1.07 3.52
N SER A 12 -9.96 -2.39 3.74
CA SER A 12 -10.70 -3.03 4.82
C SER A 12 -9.80 -3.38 6.01
N MET A 13 -10.33 -3.33 7.24
CA MET A 13 -9.65 -3.91 8.41
C MET A 13 -9.66 -5.44 8.33
N ALA A 14 -8.65 -6.09 8.92
CA ALA A 14 -8.62 -7.55 9.06
C ALA A 14 -9.85 -8.02 9.86
N THR A 15 -10.61 -8.94 9.28
CA THR A 15 -11.90 -9.42 9.81
C THR A 15 -11.78 -10.70 10.64
N ASN A 16 -10.64 -11.40 10.53
CA ASN A 16 -10.41 -12.67 11.20
C ASN A 16 -8.91 -12.90 11.50
N MET A 17 -8.62 -13.91 12.32
CA MET A 17 -7.27 -14.21 12.80
C MET A 17 -6.30 -14.63 11.68
N GLU A 18 -6.80 -15.28 10.62
CA GLU A 18 -5.95 -15.68 9.49
C GLU A 18 -5.51 -14.45 8.67
N GLU A 19 -6.39 -13.46 8.51
CA GLU A 19 -6.06 -12.17 7.90
C GLU A 19 -5.07 -11.37 8.75
N VAL A 20 -5.20 -11.38 10.09
CA VAL A 20 -4.23 -10.74 10.99
C VAL A 20 -2.84 -11.34 10.82
N LYS A 21 -2.74 -12.67 10.74
CA LYS A 21 -1.46 -13.36 10.50
C LYS A 21 -0.86 -13.00 9.13
N LEU A 22 -1.69 -12.90 8.10
CA LEU A 22 -1.24 -12.51 6.76
C LEU A 22 -0.75 -11.06 6.74
N LEU A 23 -1.47 -10.15 7.42
CA LEU A 23 -1.06 -8.76 7.59
C LEU A 23 0.28 -8.67 8.31
N GLY A 24 0.49 -9.42 9.41
CA GLY A 24 1.77 -9.45 10.12
C GLY A 24 2.94 -9.82 9.20
N LYS A 25 2.79 -10.84 8.36
CA LYS A 25 3.80 -11.25 7.35
C LYS A 25 4.05 -10.18 6.28
N GLN A 26 3.05 -9.35 5.96
CA GLN A 26 3.21 -8.23 5.05
C GLN A 26 3.93 -7.07 5.73
N MET A 27 3.63 -6.80 7.01
CA MET A 27 4.29 -5.78 7.82
C MET A 27 5.76 -6.11 8.09
N GLU A 28 6.12 -7.38 8.20
CA GLU A 28 7.54 -7.81 8.27
C GLU A 28 8.34 -7.45 7.02
N LYS A 29 7.68 -7.29 5.87
CA LYS A 29 8.30 -6.91 4.59
C LYS A 29 8.24 -5.40 4.33
N LEU A 30 7.67 -4.63 5.26
CA LEU A 30 7.52 -3.19 5.15
C LEU A 30 8.88 -2.55 5.41
N ARG A 31 9.39 -1.84 4.40
CA ARG A 31 10.74 -1.30 4.42
C ARG A 31 10.79 0.04 5.13
N ASP A 32 11.84 0.23 5.93
CA ASP A 32 12.12 1.53 6.52
C ASP A 32 12.81 2.48 5.51
N GLN A 33 13.01 3.74 5.90
CA GLN A 33 13.67 4.73 5.04
C GLN A 33 15.11 4.36 4.69
N ASN A 34 15.83 3.66 5.56
CA ASN A 34 17.22 3.28 5.33
C ASN A 34 17.30 2.12 4.32
N GLU A 35 16.39 1.16 4.40
CA GLU A 35 16.26 0.04 3.47
C GLU A 35 15.81 0.50 2.09
N LEU A 36 14.87 1.45 2.00
CA LEU A 36 14.48 2.06 0.73
C LEU A 36 15.67 2.75 0.03
N LYS A 37 16.49 3.48 0.80
CA LYS A 37 17.69 4.16 0.26
C LYS A 37 18.71 3.18 -0.33
N LYS A 38 18.90 2.00 0.29
CA LYS A 38 19.80 0.95 -0.23
C LYS A 38 19.41 0.50 -1.65
N ASP A 39 18.11 0.49 -1.93
CA ASP A 39 17.55 0.10 -3.24
C ASP A 39 17.29 1.31 -4.16
N HIS A 40 17.83 2.49 -3.83
CA HIS A 40 17.60 3.75 -4.56
C HIS A 40 16.11 4.12 -4.69
N ARG A 41 15.29 3.76 -3.69
CA ARG A 41 13.86 4.10 -3.58
C ARG A 41 13.64 5.16 -2.50
N ALA A 42 12.55 5.90 -2.63
CA ALA A 42 12.06 6.83 -1.62
C ALA A 42 10.64 6.45 -1.21
N ALA A 43 10.23 6.85 0.00
CA ALA A 43 8.84 6.73 0.41
C ALA A 43 7.97 7.67 -0.43
N ASP A 44 6.72 7.29 -0.65
CA ASP A 44 5.77 8.17 -1.32
C ASP A 44 5.56 9.45 -0.51
N PRO A 45 5.43 10.62 -1.17
CA PRO A 45 5.12 11.87 -0.47
C PRO A 45 3.85 11.73 0.36
N ALA A 46 3.87 12.28 1.58
CA ALA A 46 2.68 12.33 2.42
C ALA A 46 1.55 13.03 1.65
N GLN A 47 0.41 12.34 1.48
CA GLN A 47 -0.76 12.94 0.88
C GLN A 47 -1.33 13.98 1.86
N PHE A 48 -1.37 15.24 1.43
CA PHE A 48 -1.86 16.34 2.25
C PHE A 48 -3.39 16.42 2.14
N GLU A 49 -4.10 16.44 3.27
CA GLU A 49 -5.58 16.51 3.33
C GLU A 49 -6.15 17.78 2.67
N GLY A 50 -5.36 18.85 2.53
CA GLY A 50 -5.77 20.08 1.84
C GLY A 50 -5.38 20.15 0.37
N ALA A 51 -5.01 19.04 -0.26
CA ALA A 51 -4.74 19.03 -1.70
C ALA A 51 -6.02 19.47 -2.45
N PRO A 52 -5.93 20.42 -3.41
CA PRO A 52 -7.07 20.78 -4.22
C PRO A 52 -7.60 19.51 -4.89
N THR A 53 -8.93 19.32 -4.86
CA THR A 53 -9.57 18.19 -5.53
C THR A 53 -9.07 18.15 -6.98
N VAL A 54 -8.40 17.06 -7.34
CA VAL A 54 -7.92 16.85 -8.71
C VAL A 54 -9.17 16.91 -9.59
N LYS A 55 -9.32 17.98 -10.37
CA LYS A 55 -10.42 18.10 -11.33
C LYS A 55 -10.31 16.89 -12.24
N GLN A 56 -11.36 16.08 -12.30
CA GLN A 56 -11.41 14.97 -13.22
C GLN A 56 -11.19 15.53 -14.63
N ARG A 57 -10.30 14.90 -15.40
CA ARG A 57 -10.10 15.30 -16.79
C ARG A 57 -11.41 15.04 -17.51
N GLU A 58 -12.01 16.09 -18.03
CA GLU A 58 -13.14 15.95 -18.94
C GLU A 58 -12.60 15.21 -20.17
N ASN A 59 -13.08 13.99 -20.40
CA ASN A 59 -12.80 13.10 -21.54
C ASN A 59 -11.65 12.07 -21.38
N ASP A 60 -11.83 11.06 -20.52
CA ASP A 60 -11.23 9.71 -20.71
C ASP A 60 -12.35 8.68 -20.96
#